data_AF-A0A3M7J1P9-F1
#
_entry.id   AF-A0A3M7J1P9-F1
#
_cell.length_a   1.000
_cell.length_b   1.000
_cell.length_c   1.000
_cell.angle_alpha   90.00
_cell.angle_beta   90.00
_cell.angle_gamma   90.00
#
_symmetry.space_group_name_H-M   'P 1'
#
loop_
_entity.id
_entity.type
_entity.pdbx_description
1 polymer ?
#
loop_
_entity_poly.entity_id
_entity_poly.type
_entity_poly.pdbx_seq_one_letter_code
_entity_poly.pdbx_strand_id
1 'polypeptide(L)'
;MAKDTPFKAYNLERRGRLHTLPTPPAKITRHRIDRQVWARAISEASAAGDAAVKGGRGRKRKSRRAKKVKPPKSVADVCGPKCYAAFRGTNFLPSSSIEIRGPGEEKGYGAFTAPGVHIPKGQWLDEYIGELLPLPSPNTAPSTGPTSLYRLWIPGTAIIDASRAGNWTRFVNSSCAPNVKVWGESVGKRQVVLFQALREIGPEEELTFQYGAKYFLDAGLECRCGVMEGGHMPGGMGRKGNGE
;
A
#
# COMPACT_ATOMS: atom_id res chain seq x y z
N MET A 1 -23.37 -17.69 -16.26
CA MET A 1 -22.79 -16.33 -16.30
C MET A 1 -22.68 -15.82 -14.87
N ALA A 2 -21.46 -15.64 -14.34
CA ALA A 2 -21.29 -15.13 -12.98
C ALA A 2 -21.72 -13.65 -12.96
N LYS A 3 -22.71 -13.30 -12.15
CA LYS A 3 -23.12 -11.90 -11.97
C LYS A 3 -21.93 -11.13 -11.43
N ASP A 4 -21.45 -10.12 -12.16
CA ASP A 4 -20.45 -9.17 -11.66
C ASP A 4 -20.99 -8.57 -10.37
N THR A 5 -20.35 -8.92 -9.25
CA THR A 5 -20.76 -8.38 -7.95
C THR A 5 -20.31 -6.93 -7.88
N PRO A 6 -21.21 -5.96 -7.63
CA PRO A 6 -20.84 -4.56 -7.58
C PRO A 6 -19.83 -4.29 -6.46
N PHE A 7 -18.90 -3.38 -6.71
CA PHE A 7 -17.88 -2.98 -5.73
C PHE A 7 -18.52 -2.34 -4.50
N LYS A 8 -18.13 -2.79 -3.30
CA LYS A 8 -18.62 -2.26 -2.02
C LYS A 8 -17.70 -1.14 -1.54
N ALA A 9 -18.08 0.11 -1.82
CA ALA A 9 -17.35 1.28 -1.33
C ALA A 9 -17.66 1.54 0.16
N TYR A 10 -16.62 1.67 0.97
CA TYR A 10 -16.72 2.05 2.37
C TYR A 10 -16.25 3.50 2.53
N ASN A 11 -17.17 4.40 2.91
CA ASN A 11 -16.80 5.65 3.55
C ASN A 11 -17.02 5.46 5.05
N LEU A 12 -15.94 5.44 5.83
CA LEU A 12 -16.03 5.21 7.27
C LEU A 12 -16.38 6.46 8.08
N GLU A 13 -16.42 7.65 7.47
CA GLU A 13 -16.86 8.89 8.11
C GLU A 13 -18.39 9.07 8.04
N ARG A 14 -19.03 8.48 7.02
CA ARG A 14 -20.48 8.55 6.82
C ARG A 14 -21.08 7.16 6.76
N ARG A 15 -21.71 6.72 7.86
CA ARG A 15 -22.66 5.61 7.82
C ARG A 15 -23.77 5.95 6.81
N GLY A 16 -23.69 5.45 5.58
CA GLY A 16 -24.85 5.37 4.68
C GLY A 16 -24.85 6.20 3.39
N ARG A 17 -23.76 6.85 2.96
CA ARG A 17 -23.66 7.33 1.56
C ARG A 17 -22.37 6.82 0.93
N LEU A 18 -22.50 5.85 0.00
CA LEU A 18 -21.42 5.49 -0.91
C LEU A 18 -21.06 6.76 -1.67
N HIS A 19 -19.85 7.27 -1.49
CA HIS A 19 -19.22 7.94 -2.64
C HIS A 19 -19.09 6.85 -3.69
N THR A 20 -19.54 7.14 -4.92
CA THR A 20 -19.30 6.27 -6.06
C THR A 20 -17.81 6.29 -6.33
N LEU A 21 -17.05 5.44 -5.61
CA LEU A 21 -15.67 5.15 -5.97
C LEU A 21 -15.73 4.53 -7.37
N PRO A 22 -14.94 5.03 -8.32
CA PRO A 22 -14.97 4.50 -9.68
C PRO A 22 -14.63 3.01 -9.63
N THR A 23 -15.41 2.20 -10.32
CA THR A 23 -15.06 0.78 -10.50
C THR A 23 -13.75 0.75 -11.29
N PRO A 24 -12.73 0.00 -10.84
CA PRO A 24 -11.50 -0.15 -11.60
C PRO A 24 -11.78 -0.67 -13.00
N PRO A 25 -11.00 -0.26 -14.01
CA PRO A 25 -11.08 -0.89 -15.31
C PRO A 25 -10.80 -2.40 -15.17
N ALA A 26 -11.62 -3.22 -15.84
CA ALA A 26 -11.58 -4.68 -15.72
C ALA A 26 -10.22 -5.30 -16.14
N LYS A 27 -9.39 -4.55 -16.87
CA LYS A 27 -8.10 -4.99 -17.39
C LYS A 27 -7.10 -3.82 -17.44
N ILE A 28 -6.02 -3.89 -16.66
CA ILE A 28 -4.80 -3.09 -16.86
C ILE A 28 -3.94 -3.87 -17.86
N THR A 29 -4.23 -3.75 -19.16
CA THR A 29 -3.62 -4.60 -20.21
C THR A 29 -2.35 -4.05 -20.83
N ARG A 30 -2.04 -2.77 -20.66
CA ARG A 30 -1.02 -2.10 -21.50
C ARG A 30 0.41 -2.18 -20.98
N HIS A 31 0.64 -2.65 -19.76
CA HIS A 31 1.95 -2.55 -19.08
C HIS A 31 2.45 -3.88 -18.52
N ARG A 32 2.02 -5.00 -19.12
CA ARG A 32 2.51 -6.32 -18.75
C ARG A 32 3.91 -6.54 -19.34
N ILE A 33 4.84 -6.92 -18.49
CA ILE A 33 6.18 -7.37 -18.88
C ILE A 33 6.24 -8.90 -18.74
N ASP A 34 6.91 -9.55 -19.69
CA ASP A 34 7.16 -10.98 -19.63
C ASP A 34 8.00 -11.36 -18.39
N ARG A 35 7.62 -12.44 -17.73
CA ARG A 35 8.24 -12.88 -16.47
C ARG A 35 9.73 -13.25 -16.64
N GLN A 36 10.16 -13.66 -17.83
CA GLN A 36 11.56 -13.97 -18.15
C GLN A 36 12.39 -12.68 -18.31
N VAL A 37 11.79 -11.61 -18.84
CA VAL A 37 12.43 -10.28 -18.92
C VAL A 37 12.71 -9.76 -17.50
N TRP A 38 11.75 -9.91 -16.60
CA TRP A 38 11.94 -9.64 -15.17
C TRP A 38 13.04 -10.51 -14.53
N ALA A 39 13.09 -11.81 -14.84
CA ALA A 39 14.11 -12.70 -14.29
C ALA A 39 15.54 -12.32 -14.74
N ARG A 40 15.70 -11.91 -16.02
CA ARG A 40 16.99 -11.42 -16.55
C ARG A 40 17.43 -10.14 -15.86
N ALA A 41 16.51 -9.19 -15.68
CA ALA A 41 16.79 -7.93 -15.00
C ALA A 41 17.29 -8.08 -13.57
N ILE A 42 16.68 -9.01 -12.81
CA ILE A 42 17.11 -9.33 -11.45
C ILE A 42 18.51 -9.94 -11.49
N SER A 43 18.77 -10.87 -12.41
CA SER A 43 20.09 -11.50 -12.58
C SER A 43 21.18 -10.49 -12.98
N GLU A 44 20.86 -9.53 -13.85
CA GLU A 44 21.78 -8.50 -14.33
C GLU A 44 22.04 -7.42 -13.28
N ALA A 45 21.01 -7.02 -12.52
CA ALA A 45 21.16 -6.09 -11.38
C ALA A 45 21.99 -6.71 -10.24
N SER A 46 21.96 -8.03 -10.09
CA SER A 46 22.81 -8.76 -9.14
C SER A 46 24.29 -8.77 -9.55
N ALA A 47 24.60 -8.67 -10.85
CA ALA A 47 25.95 -8.71 -11.38
C ALA A 47 26.66 -7.33 -11.41
N ALA A 48 25.91 -6.24 -11.25
CA ALA A 48 26.42 -4.87 -11.34
C ALA A 48 26.68 -4.18 -9.98
N GLY A 49 26.67 -4.92 -8.86
CA GLY A 49 26.66 -4.31 -7.53
C GLY A 49 27.29 -5.14 -6.41
N ASP A 50 28.55 -5.57 -6.58
CA ASP A 50 29.39 -5.98 -5.44
C ASP A 50 29.87 -4.74 -4.68
N ALA A 51 29.03 -4.27 -3.76
CA ALA A 51 29.44 -3.45 -2.63
C ALA A 51 28.70 -3.94 -1.39
N ALA A 52 29.22 -5.02 -0.81
CA ALA A 52 28.85 -5.46 0.52
C ALA A 52 28.99 -4.29 1.52
N VAL A 53 27.87 -3.81 2.05
CA VAL A 53 27.87 -2.99 3.27
C VAL A 53 28.37 -3.88 4.39
N LYS A 54 29.65 -3.67 4.78
CA LYS A 54 30.27 -4.32 5.93
C LYS A 54 29.42 -4.05 7.18
N GLY A 55 28.80 -5.10 7.70
CA GLY A 55 28.11 -5.08 8.98
C GLY A 55 29.08 -4.71 10.11
N GLY A 56 28.88 -3.53 10.70
CA GLY A 56 29.54 -3.16 11.94
C GLY A 56 29.15 -4.13 13.06
N ARG A 57 30.16 -4.71 13.73
CA ARG A 57 29.99 -5.53 14.94
C ARG A 57 29.44 -4.65 16.07
N GLY A 58 28.12 -4.58 16.20
CA GLY A 58 27.45 -4.01 17.36
C GLY A 58 27.65 -4.89 18.60
N ARG A 59 28.19 -4.31 19.67
CA ARG A 59 28.34 -4.94 21.00
C ARG A 59 26.99 -5.50 21.49
N LYS A 60 26.96 -6.77 21.87
CA LYS A 60 25.83 -7.41 22.59
C LYS A 60 25.48 -6.61 23.85
N ARG A 61 24.34 -5.90 23.84
CA ARG A 61 23.73 -5.37 25.07
C ARG A 61 23.03 -6.52 25.80
N LYS A 62 23.35 -6.70 27.09
CA LYS A 62 22.73 -7.69 27.98
C LYS A 62 21.20 -7.51 27.98
N SER A 63 20.49 -8.62 27.82
CA SER A 63 19.03 -8.67 27.92
C SER A 63 18.58 -8.26 29.33
N ARG A 64 17.76 -7.21 29.41
CA ARG A 64 16.99 -6.94 30.63
C ARG A 64 15.77 -7.84 30.61
N ARG A 65 15.62 -8.65 31.67
CA ARG A 65 14.46 -9.53 31.91
C ARG A 65 13.17 -8.72 31.73
N ALA A 66 12.31 -9.13 30.78
CA ALA A 66 11.02 -8.51 30.57
C ALA A 66 10.21 -8.59 31.88
N LYS A 67 9.81 -7.44 32.43
CA LYS A 67 8.86 -7.43 33.55
C LYS A 67 7.54 -8.01 33.04
N LYS A 68 7.00 -9.01 33.74
CA LYS A 68 5.65 -9.53 33.52
C LYS A 68 4.66 -8.36 33.57
N VAL A 69 4.06 -8.03 32.44
CA VAL A 69 2.96 -7.06 32.35
C VAL A 69 1.74 -7.73 32.98
N LYS A 70 1.17 -7.10 34.02
CA LYS A 70 -0.07 -7.60 34.65
C LYS A 70 -1.24 -7.35 33.68
N PRO A 71 -2.19 -8.28 33.57
CA PRO A 71 -3.38 -8.06 32.74
C PRO A 71 -4.22 -6.89 33.29
N PRO A 72 -4.92 -6.15 32.41
CA PRO A 72 -5.73 -5.00 32.80
C PRO A 72 -6.86 -5.41 33.74
N LYS A 73 -7.17 -4.54 34.71
CA LYS A 73 -8.03 -4.83 35.86
C LYS A 73 -9.53 -4.71 35.56
N SER A 74 -9.94 -4.25 34.38
CA SER A 74 -11.37 -4.16 34.03
C SER A 74 -11.63 -4.28 32.52
N VAL A 75 -12.83 -4.72 32.15
CA VAL A 75 -13.35 -4.73 30.77
C VAL A 75 -13.53 -3.33 30.17
N ALA A 76 -13.53 -2.28 30.99
CA ALA A 76 -13.58 -0.89 30.55
C ALA A 76 -12.22 -0.36 30.04
N ASP A 77 -11.11 -1.02 30.37
CA ASP A 77 -9.74 -0.66 29.97
C ASP A 77 -9.31 -1.29 28.64
N VAL A 78 -10.22 -1.97 27.95
CA VAL A 78 -9.95 -2.56 26.66
C VAL A 78 -10.34 -1.56 25.57
N CYS A 79 -9.34 -0.94 24.91
CA CYS A 79 -9.56 -0.14 23.70
C CYS A 79 -10.32 -0.98 22.64
N GLY A 80 -11.64 -0.78 22.58
CA GLY A 80 -12.59 -1.47 21.71
C GLY A 80 -13.11 -0.57 20.58
N PRO A 81 -14.32 -0.83 20.04
CA PRO A 81 -14.87 -0.07 18.90
C PRO A 81 -14.95 1.44 19.11
N LYS A 82 -15.24 1.89 20.33
CA LYS A 82 -15.31 3.34 20.68
C LYS A 82 -13.96 4.01 20.61
N CYS A 83 -12.92 3.37 21.14
CA CYS A 83 -11.55 3.85 21.09
C CYS A 83 -11.05 3.96 19.64
N TYR A 84 -11.38 2.96 18.82
CA TYR A 84 -11.04 2.98 17.39
C TYR A 84 -11.79 4.08 16.63
N ALA A 85 -13.09 4.27 16.89
CA ALA A 85 -13.87 5.35 16.30
C ALA A 85 -13.33 6.74 16.67
N ALA A 86 -12.94 6.93 17.94
CA ALA A 86 -12.30 8.16 18.39
C ALA A 86 -10.94 8.37 17.70
N PHE A 87 -10.09 7.33 17.65
CA PHE A 87 -8.82 7.39 16.93
C PHE A 87 -9.01 7.83 15.47
N ARG A 88 -9.96 7.21 14.75
CA ARG A 88 -10.27 7.59 13.36
C ARG A 88 -10.71 9.05 13.25
N GLY A 89 -11.69 9.46 14.07
CA GLY A 89 -12.25 10.81 14.01
C GLY A 89 -11.27 11.93 14.37
N THR A 90 -10.23 11.62 15.16
CA THR A 90 -9.21 12.60 15.55
C THR A 90 -8.00 12.59 14.62
N ASN A 91 -7.65 11.44 14.03
CA ASN A 91 -6.36 11.29 13.36
C ASN A 91 -6.44 11.23 11.84
N PHE A 92 -7.56 10.81 11.24
CA PHE A 92 -7.62 10.64 9.78
C PHE A 92 -8.08 11.89 9.06
N LEU A 93 -7.70 11.98 7.78
CA LEU A 93 -8.09 13.09 6.94
C LEU A 93 -9.59 13.03 6.64
N PRO A 94 -10.27 14.18 6.60
CA PRO A 94 -11.61 14.28 6.02
C PRO A 94 -11.63 13.72 4.61
N SER A 95 -12.69 13.01 4.21
CA SER A 95 -12.85 12.46 2.85
C SER A 95 -12.73 13.53 1.76
N SER A 96 -13.08 14.80 2.07
CA SER A 96 -12.96 15.94 1.15
C SER A 96 -11.52 16.37 0.87
N SER A 97 -10.54 15.86 1.63
CA SER A 97 -9.13 16.18 1.47
C SER A 97 -8.49 15.47 0.28
N ILE A 98 -9.16 14.41 -0.22
CA ILE A 98 -8.66 13.52 -1.26
C ILE A 98 -9.57 13.56 -2.48
N GLU A 99 -8.96 13.65 -3.64
CA GLU A 99 -9.61 13.57 -4.94
C GLU A 99 -9.10 12.34 -5.70
N ILE A 100 -10.01 11.54 -6.28
CA ILE A 100 -9.63 10.44 -7.17
C ILE A 100 -9.68 10.93 -8.60
N ARG A 101 -8.53 10.92 -9.28
CA ARG A 101 -8.37 11.38 -10.67
C ARG A 101 -8.04 10.21 -11.60
N GLY A 102 -8.42 10.32 -12.87
CA GLY A 102 -8.09 9.34 -13.91
C GLY A 102 -9.32 8.72 -14.61
N PRO A 103 -9.13 7.60 -15.35
CA PRO A 103 -7.88 6.85 -15.47
C PRO A 103 -6.86 7.59 -16.36
N GLY A 104 -5.65 7.80 -15.84
CA GLY A 104 -4.51 8.27 -16.64
C GLY A 104 -3.91 7.14 -17.48
N GLU A 105 -3.09 7.49 -18.48
CA GLU A 105 -2.60 6.53 -19.48
C GLU A 105 -1.65 5.46 -18.93
N GLU A 106 -0.87 5.77 -17.88
CA GLU A 106 0.19 4.88 -17.38
C GLU A 106 -0.17 4.10 -16.12
N LYS A 107 -0.94 4.70 -15.21
CA LYS A 107 -1.20 4.16 -13.85
C LYS A 107 -2.68 3.91 -13.56
N GLY A 108 -3.57 4.23 -14.49
CA GLY A 108 -5.00 4.19 -14.25
C GLY A 108 -5.44 5.31 -13.30
N TYR A 109 -6.31 5.01 -12.35
CA TYR A 109 -6.75 5.99 -11.35
C TYR A 109 -5.64 6.26 -10.32
N GLY A 110 -5.61 7.46 -9.77
CA GLY A 110 -4.73 7.86 -8.67
C GLY A 110 -5.48 8.65 -7.60
N ALA A 111 -4.97 8.62 -6.37
CA ALA A 111 -5.44 9.46 -5.27
C ALA A 111 -4.54 10.70 -5.15
N PHE A 112 -5.15 11.89 -5.13
CA PHE A 112 -4.48 13.17 -5.07
C PHE A 112 -5.02 13.99 -3.90
N THR A 113 -4.23 14.91 -3.36
CA THR A 113 -4.76 15.93 -2.47
C THR A 113 -5.72 16.85 -3.24
N ALA A 114 -6.82 17.25 -2.62
CA ALA A 114 -7.76 18.18 -3.23
C ALA A 114 -7.13 19.59 -3.39
N PRO A 115 -7.67 20.44 -4.28
CA PRO A 115 -7.19 21.81 -4.45
C PRO A 115 -7.13 22.57 -3.11
N GLY A 116 -5.99 23.23 -2.86
CA GLY A 116 -5.74 24.00 -1.64
C GLY A 116 -5.49 23.18 -0.36
N VAL A 117 -5.47 21.84 -0.43
CA VAL A 117 -5.23 20.98 0.72
C VAL A 117 -3.74 20.67 0.87
N HIS A 118 -3.21 20.93 2.07
CA HIS A 118 -1.87 20.52 2.48
C HIS A 118 -1.95 19.43 3.54
N ILE A 119 -1.11 18.40 3.43
CA ILE A 119 -1.01 17.33 4.44
C ILE A 119 0.35 17.46 5.15
N PRO A 120 0.38 17.72 6.46
CA PRO A 120 1.62 17.77 7.23
C PRO A 120 2.35 16.43 7.29
N LYS A 121 3.68 16.47 7.44
CA LYS A 121 4.48 15.28 7.73
C LYS A 121 3.97 14.58 8.99
N GLY A 122 3.82 13.26 8.93
CA GLY A 122 3.33 12.46 10.07
C GLY A 122 1.81 12.43 10.23
N GLN A 123 1.06 13.17 9.41
CA GLN A 123 -0.40 13.09 9.38
C GLN A 123 -0.85 11.70 8.92
N TRP A 124 -1.82 11.12 9.63
CA TRP A 124 -2.46 9.88 9.20
C TRP A 124 -3.51 10.18 8.15
N LEU A 125 -3.50 9.41 7.06
CA LEU A 125 -4.38 9.63 5.92
C LEU A 125 -5.69 8.87 6.14
N ASP A 126 -5.63 7.54 6.07
CA ASP A 126 -6.72 6.63 6.38
C ASP A 126 -6.14 5.21 6.58
N GLU A 127 -7.00 4.24 6.84
CA GLU A 127 -6.67 2.81 6.83
C GLU A 127 -6.92 2.18 5.45
N TYR A 128 -6.22 1.10 5.13
CA TYR A 128 -6.50 0.30 3.93
C TYR A 128 -7.54 -0.78 4.23
N ILE A 129 -8.69 -0.70 3.56
CA ILE A 129 -9.84 -1.58 3.82
C ILE A 129 -10.11 -2.49 2.63
N GLY A 130 -10.45 -3.74 2.93
CA GLY A 130 -10.92 -4.71 1.97
C GLY A 130 -11.47 -5.96 2.65
N GLU A 131 -11.67 -7.02 1.88
CA GLU A 131 -12.02 -8.33 2.42
C GLU A 131 -10.80 -8.94 3.12
N LEU A 132 -11.00 -9.49 4.32
CA LEU A 132 -9.94 -10.19 5.03
C LEU A 132 -9.85 -11.64 4.54
N LEU A 133 -8.68 -12.00 4.05
CA LEU A 133 -8.35 -13.35 3.62
C LEU A 133 -7.36 -13.96 4.60
N PRO A 134 -7.48 -15.27 4.92
CA PRO A 134 -6.49 -15.97 5.70
C PRO A 134 -5.16 -16.02 4.97
N LEU A 135 -4.05 -16.13 5.72
CA LEU A 135 -2.75 -16.41 5.12
C LEU A 135 -2.78 -17.78 4.42
N PRO A 136 -2.14 -17.91 3.24
CA PRO A 136 -2.03 -19.21 2.58
C PRO A 136 -1.28 -20.19 3.48
N SER A 137 -1.83 -21.40 3.64
CA SER A 137 -1.14 -22.47 4.36
C SER A 137 0.05 -22.96 3.53
N PRO A 138 1.20 -23.30 4.16
CA PRO A 138 2.36 -23.85 3.45
C PRO A 138 2.04 -25.13 2.67
N ASN A 139 0.95 -25.83 3.02
CA ASN A 139 0.52 -27.07 2.35
C ASN A 139 -0.54 -26.83 1.25
N THR A 140 -1.01 -25.61 1.07
CA THR A 140 -1.97 -25.29 0.02
C THR A 140 -1.21 -24.95 -1.25
N ALA A 141 -1.46 -25.70 -2.33
CA ALA A 141 -0.92 -25.38 -3.64
C ALA A 141 -1.23 -23.91 -4.00
N PRO A 142 -0.27 -23.13 -4.54
CA PRO A 142 -0.53 -21.76 -4.93
C PRO A 142 -1.73 -21.72 -5.85
N SER A 143 -2.72 -20.88 -5.53
CA SER A 143 -3.94 -20.78 -6.33
C SER A 143 -3.57 -20.44 -7.77
N THR A 144 -4.00 -21.26 -8.72
CA THR A 144 -3.71 -21.11 -10.16
C THR A 144 -4.48 -19.95 -10.82
N GLY A 145 -5.27 -19.20 -10.05
CA GLY A 145 -5.99 -18.02 -10.51
C GLY A 145 -5.17 -16.73 -10.46
N PRO A 146 -5.57 -15.69 -11.20
CA PRO A 146 -4.91 -14.39 -11.14
C PRO A 146 -4.96 -13.83 -9.72
N THR A 147 -3.79 -13.50 -9.17
CA THR A 147 -3.68 -12.85 -7.86
C THR A 147 -4.24 -11.43 -7.98
N SER A 148 -5.16 -11.06 -7.09
CA SER A 148 -5.71 -9.70 -7.03
C SER A 148 -4.58 -8.68 -6.87
N LEU A 149 -4.60 -7.62 -7.69
CA LEU A 149 -3.65 -6.50 -7.66
C LEU A 149 -3.83 -5.58 -6.45
N TYR A 150 -4.89 -5.79 -5.65
CA TYR A 150 -5.29 -4.93 -4.53
C TYR A 150 -5.02 -5.58 -3.16
N ARG A 151 -4.08 -6.53 -3.10
CA ARG A 151 -3.73 -7.25 -1.87
C ARG A 151 -2.63 -6.57 -1.09
N LEU A 152 -2.89 -6.27 0.18
CA LEU A 152 -1.87 -5.89 1.16
C LEU A 152 -1.75 -6.96 2.24
N TRP A 153 -0.51 -7.29 2.60
CA TRP A 153 -0.23 -8.29 3.63
C TRP A 153 -0.13 -7.63 5.00
N ILE A 154 -0.81 -8.20 5.98
CA ILE A 154 -0.56 -7.97 7.40
C ILE A 154 0.36 -9.10 7.87
N PRO A 155 1.66 -8.85 8.11
CA PRO A 155 2.61 -9.90 8.44
C PRO A 155 2.11 -10.80 9.59
N GLY A 156 2.17 -12.11 9.37
CA GLY A 156 1.76 -13.12 10.36
C GLY A 156 0.28 -13.14 10.74
N THR A 157 -0.56 -12.32 10.10
CA THR A 157 -1.97 -12.16 10.50
C THR A 157 -2.94 -12.55 9.38
N ALA A 158 -2.98 -11.77 8.29
CA ALA A 158 -4.00 -11.88 7.25
C ALA A 158 -3.58 -11.13 5.98
N ILE A 159 -4.35 -11.27 4.91
CA ILE A 159 -4.26 -10.46 3.70
C ILE A 159 -5.53 -9.60 3.60
N ILE A 160 -5.39 -8.32 3.27
CA ILE A 160 -6.51 -7.44 2.93
C ILE A 160 -6.62 -7.36 1.41
N ASP A 161 -7.74 -7.77 0.83
CA ASP A 161 -8.00 -7.71 -0.61
C ASP A 161 -9.07 -6.66 -0.94
N ALA A 162 -8.65 -5.54 -1.53
CA ALA A 162 -9.54 -4.43 -1.87
C ALA A 162 -10.13 -4.50 -3.30
N SER A 163 -10.20 -5.69 -3.89
CA SER A 163 -10.77 -5.90 -5.23
C SER A 163 -12.29 -5.75 -5.28
N ARG A 164 -13.01 -6.25 -4.28
CA ARG A 164 -14.49 -6.27 -4.23
C ARG A 164 -15.09 -5.29 -3.22
N ALA A 165 -14.29 -4.86 -2.27
CA ALA A 165 -14.68 -4.00 -1.16
C ALA A 165 -13.51 -3.10 -0.77
N GLY A 166 -13.74 -1.84 -0.41
CA GLY A 166 -12.69 -0.98 0.10
C GLY A 166 -13.04 0.51 0.14
N ASN A 167 -12.06 1.34 0.49
CA ASN A 167 -12.14 2.80 0.49
C ASN A 167 -11.18 3.41 -0.56
N TRP A 168 -10.96 4.72 -0.50
CA TRP A 168 -10.17 5.46 -1.47
C TRP A 168 -8.68 5.06 -1.50
N THR A 169 -8.13 4.50 -0.42
CA THR A 169 -6.69 4.16 -0.33
C THR A 169 -6.25 3.10 -1.34
N ARG A 170 -7.19 2.34 -1.91
CA ARG A 170 -6.95 1.40 -3.00
C ARG A 170 -6.47 2.05 -4.31
N PHE A 171 -6.60 3.37 -4.42
CA PHE A 171 -6.17 4.17 -5.58
C PHE A 171 -4.83 4.87 -5.34
N VAL A 172 -4.18 4.68 -4.18
CA VAL A 172 -2.85 5.24 -3.92
C VAL A 172 -1.82 4.42 -4.69
N ASN A 173 -1.18 5.03 -5.68
CA ASN A 173 -0.26 4.34 -6.60
C ASN A 173 1.12 4.08 -5.99
N SER A 174 1.95 3.34 -6.72
CA SER A 174 3.35 3.13 -6.34
C SER A 174 4.26 4.26 -6.82
N SER A 175 5.26 4.61 -6.01
CA SER A 175 6.43 5.40 -6.41
C SER A 175 7.73 4.87 -5.80
N CYS A 176 8.85 4.97 -6.53
CA CYS A 176 10.19 4.71 -5.98
C CYS A 176 10.66 5.82 -5.03
N ALA A 177 10.09 7.02 -5.15
CA ALA A 177 10.26 8.14 -4.21
C ALA A 177 8.90 8.48 -3.56
N PRO A 178 8.38 7.62 -2.68
CA PRO A 178 7.04 7.78 -2.13
C PRO A 178 6.94 8.96 -1.15
N ASN A 179 5.74 9.54 -1.06
CA ASN A 179 5.40 10.55 -0.06
C ASN A 179 4.53 10.01 1.09
N VAL A 180 4.09 8.74 1.00
CA VAL A 180 3.34 8.03 2.03
C VAL A 180 4.05 6.74 2.43
N LYS A 181 4.08 6.45 3.73
CA LYS A 181 4.49 5.15 4.27
C LYS A 181 3.30 4.36 4.77
N VAL A 182 3.42 3.04 4.67
CA VAL A 182 2.42 2.06 5.07
C VAL A 182 3.02 1.17 6.15
N TRP A 183 2.29 0.94 7.25
CA TRP A 183 2.66 -0.10 8.21
C TRP A 183 1.40 -0.76 8.78
N GLY A 184 1.54 -2.02 9.14
CA GLY A 184 0.55 -2.75 9.92
C GLY A 184 0.76 -2.48 11.40
N GLU A 185 -0.30 -2.13 12.13
CA GLU A 185 -0.23 -1.86 13.57
C GLU A 185 -1.50 -2.35 14.28
N SER A 186 -1.39 -2.55 15.58
CA SER A 186 -2.53 -2.83 16.46
C SER A 186 -3.12 -1.53 17.00
N VAL A 187 -4.32 -1.15 16.57
CA VAL A 187 -5.08 -0.07 17.22
C VAL A 187 -6.13 -0.70 18.13
N GLY A 188 -5.81 -0.74 19.42
CA GLY A 188 -6.59 -1.49 20.41
C GLY A 188 -6.56 -2.99 20.10
N LYS A 189 -7.74 -3.59 19.89
CA LYS A 189 -7.88 -5.00 19.50
C LYS A 189 -7.93 -5.24 17.98
N ARG A 190 -7.78 -4.20 17.16
CA ARG A 190 -7.90 -4.29 15.70
C ARG A 190 -6.53 -4.22 15.04
N GLN A 191 -6.22 -5.22 14.22
CA GLN A 191 -5.09 -5.14 13.30
C GLN A 191 -5.52 -4.30 12.10
N VAL A 192 -4.73 -3.29 11.78
CA VAL A 192 -5.02 -2.33 10.72
C VAL A 192 -3.77 -2.08 9.89
N VAL A 193 -3.97 -1.73 8.62
CA VAL A 193 -2.92 -1.21 7.74
C VAL A 193 -3.18 0.27 7.57
N LEU A 194 -2.22 1.10 7.96
CA LEU A 194 -2.41 2.55 8.06
C LEU A 194 -1.45 3.29 7.13
N PHE A 195 -1.94 4.39 6.56
CA PHE A 195 -1.20 5.27 5.66
C PHE A 195 -0.83 6.56 6.41
N GLN A 196 0.44 6.96 6.39
CA GLN A 196 0.91 8.21 7.01
C GLN A 196 1.86 8.95 6.07
N ALA A 197 1.75 10.28 6.06
CA ALA A 197 2.62 11.14 5.27
C ALA A 197 4.10 11.06 5.74
N LEU A 198 5.03 10.81 4.82
CA LEU A 198 6.48 10.78 5.05
C LEU A 198 7.09 12.18 5.13
N ARG A 199 6.50 13.11 4.38
CA ARG A 199 6.87 14.51 4.29
C ARG A 199 5.59 15.34 4.20
N GLU A 200 5.74 16.66 4.16
CA GLU A 200 4.64 17.52 3.74
C GLU A 200 4.25 17.20 2.29
N ILE A 201 2.94 17.14 2.02
CA ILE A 201 2.35 16.88 0.71
C ILE A 201 1.52 18.09 0.34
N GLY A 202 1.83 18.68 -0.81
CA GLY A 202 1.19 19.90 -1.29
C GLY A 202 -0.20 19.65 -1.88
N PRO A 203 -0.89 20.72 -2.32
CA PRO A 203 -2.17 20.64 -3.01
C PRO A 203 -1.99 19.97 -4.37
N GLU A 204 -2.99 19.19 -4.77
CA GLU A 204 -3.06 18.49 -6.05
C GLU A 204 -1.93 17.49 -6.33
N GLU A 205 -1.18 17.13 -5.29
CA GLU A 205 -0.08 16.18 -5.35
C GLU A 205 -0.59 14.73 -5.26
N GLU A 206 -0.04 13.83 -6.07
CA GLU A 206 -0.40 12.42 -6.03
C GLU A 206 0.14 11.75 -4.78
N LEU A 207 -0.73 11.02 -4.07
CA LEU A 207 -0.34 10.18 -2.95
C LEU A 207 0.25 8.88 -3.48
N THR A 208 1.45 8.54 -3.02
CA THR A 208 2.15 7.32 -3.45
C THR A 208 2.88 6.64 -2.30
N PHE A 209 2.89 5.31 -2.31
CA PHE A 209 3.72 4.50 -1.39
C PHE A 209 4.57 3.50 -2.17
N GLN A 210 5.45 2.76 -1.50
CA GLN A 210 6.30 1.77 -2.16
C GLN A 210 5.63 0.40 -2.17
N TYR A 211 5.21 -0.09 -3.34
CA TYR A 211 4.64 -1.44 -3.47
C TYR A 211 5.72 -2.54 -3.31
N GLY A 212 6.95 -2.21 -3.69
CA GLY A 212 8.10 -3.12 -3.64
C GLY A 212 8.24 -3.98 -4.89
N ALA A 213 9.48 -4.41 -5.19
CA ALA A 213 9.81 -5.15 -6.41
C ALA A 213 9.05 -6.49 -6.52
N LYS A 214 8.78 -7.15 -5.39
CA LYS A 214 8.02 -8.41 -5.38
C LYS A 214 6.62 -8.25 -5.97
N TYR A 215 5.94 -7.14 -5.69
CA TYR A 215 4.61 -6.87 -6.25
C TYR A 215 4.67 -6.81 -7.78
N PHE A 216 5.59 -6.00 -8.32
CA PHE A 216 5.73 -5.81 -9.77
C PHE A 216 6.11 -7.11 -10.48
N LEU A 217 7.01 -7.90 -9.87
CA LEU A 217 7.38 -9.23 -10.36
C LEU A 217 6.20 -10.20 -10.38
N ASP A 218 5.47 -10.33 -9.26
CA ASP A 218 4.34 -11.26 -9.15
C ASP A 218 3.19 -10.85 -10.09
N ALA A 219 2.97 -9.55 -10.25
CA ALA A 219 1.95 -8.99 -11.13
C ALA A 219 2.36 -8.98 -12.61
N GLY A 220 3.66 -9.15 -12.90
CA GLY A 220 4.23 -8.98 -14.24
C GLY A 220 4.02 -7.56 -14.78
N LEU A 221 4.18 -6.54 -13.94
CA LEU A 221 3.96 -5.12 -14.29
C LEU A 221 5.27 -4.34 -14.26
N GLU A 222 5.34 -3.29 -15.08
CA GLU A 222 6.42 -2.28 -15.03
C GLU A 222 6.10 -1.17 -14.03
N CYS A 223 7.11 -0.64 -13.34
CA CYS A 223 6.93 0.58 -12.56
C CYS A 223 7.02 1.82 -13.45
N ARG A 224 6.01 2.69 -13.38
CA ARG A 224 5.91 3.94 -14.17
C ARG A 224 5.78 5.18 -13.28
N CYS A 225 6.57 5.24 -12.21
CA CYS A 225 6.53 6.39 -11.30
C CYS A 225 7.38 7.59 -11.76
N GLY A 226 8.08 7.49 -12.89
CA GLY A 226 8.94 8.54 -13.44
C GLY A 226 10.28 8.74 -12.70
N VAL A 227 10.49 8.08 -11.56
CA VAL A 227 11.73 8.16 -10.79
C VAL A 227 12.79 7.24 -11.41
N MET A 228 13.93 7.82 -11.82
CA MET A 228 15.03 7.08 -12.46
C MET A 228 16.05 6.50 -11.47
N GLU A 229 16.10 7.00 -10.23
CA GLU A 229 17.00 6.51 -9.17
C GLU A 229 16.22 5.68 -8.14
N GLY A 230 16.57 4.40 -8.01
CA GLY A 230 15.89 3.47 -7.09
C GLY A 230 14.97 2.49 -7.82
N GLY A 231 15.27 1.19 -7.66
CA GLY A 231 14.85 0.15 -8.59
C GLY A 231 13.40 -0.32 -8.45
N HIS A 232 12.69 -0.31 -9.58
CA HIS A 232 11.66 -1.30 -9.93
C HIS A 232 11.84 -1.69 -11.43
N MET A 233 13.02 -2.23 -11.76
CA MET A 233 13.53 -2.56 -13.10
C MET A 233 13.22 -4.01 -13.53
N PRO A 234 12.95 -4.31 -14.83
CA PRO A 234 13.69 -3.77 -16.01
C PRO A 234 12.96 -2.80 -16.93
N GLY A 235 13.66 -1.71 -17.25
CA GLY A 235 13.31 -0.76 -18.32
C GLY A 235 14.18 0.51 -18.36
N GLY A 236 14.86 0.84 -17.27
CA GLY A 236 15.93 1.82 -17.13
C GLY A 236 17.23 1.41 -17.84
N MET A 237 17.13 1.16 -19.14
CA MET A 237 18.14 1.74 -20.01
C MET A 237 17.74 3.21 -20.08
N GLY A 238 18.59 4.10 -19.56
CA GLY A 238 18.32 5.54 -19.56
C GLY A 238 17.73 5.96 -20.90
N ARG A 239 16.56 6.62 -20.87
CA ARG A 239 16.16 7.51 -21.96
C ARG A 239 17.22 8.61 -21.99
N LYS A 240 18.34 8.34 -22.66
CA LYS A 240 19.14 9.41 -23.24
C LYS A 240 18.18 10.14 -24.14
N GLY A 241 17.78 11.33 -23.73
CA GLY A 241 17.17 12.27 -24.65
C GLY A 241 18.18 12.47 -25.76
N ASN A 242 17.87 11.96 -26.95
CA ASN A 242 18.42 12.55 -28.15
C ASN A 242 17.69 13.89 -28.28
N GLY A 243 18.31 14.93 -27.74
CA GLY A 243 18.13 16.27 -28.26
C GLY A 243 18.93 16.34 -29.54
N GLU A 244 18.23 16.40 -30.67
CA GLU A 244 18.63 17.22 -31.81
C GLU A 244 17.86 18.53 -31.75
#